data_AF-A0A7C7TJN1-F1
#
_entry.id   AF-A0A7C7TJN1-F1
#
_cell.length_a   1.000
_cell.length_b   1.000
_cell.length_c   1.000
_cell.angle_alpha   90.00
_cell.angle_beta   90.00
_cell.angle_gamma   90.00
#
_symmetry.space_group_name_H-M   'P 1'
#
loop_
_entity.id
_entity.type
_entity.pdbx_description
1 polymer ?
#
loop_
_entity_poly.entity_id
_entity_poly.type
_entity_poly.pdbx_seq_one_letter_code
_entity_poly.pdbx_strand_id
1 'polypeptide(L)'
;MLTLFWLVFWAGLTVLAVTAGVSLRMRLRDRVGKSMPIVNDADVEKILATGALITDEDSPLDIEQIDDEEHKFWSQTWDEPDEW
;
A
#
# COMPACT_ATOMS: atom_id res chain seq x y z
N MET A 1 37.68 -12.16 22.99
CA MET A 1 36.51 -13.03 22.76
C MET A 1 35.20 -12.24 22.73
N LEU A 2 34.87 -11.48 23.79
CA LEU A 2 33.60 -10.72 23.89
C LEU A 2 33.40 -9.65 22.78
N THR A 3 34.47 -8.94 22.41
CA THR A 3 34.45 -7.88 21.39
C THR A 3 34.16 -8.41 19.99
N LEU A 4 34.74 -9.57 19.65
CA LEU A 4 34.54 -10.24 18.37
C LEU A 4 33.09 -10.76 18.25
N PHE A 5 32.54 -11.31 19.33
CA PHE A 5 31.13 -11.72 19.39
C PHE A 5 30.18 -10.53 19.18
N TRP A 6 30.45 -9.41 19.84
CA TRP A 6 29.64 -8.21 19.70
C TRP A 6 29.65 -7.67 18.26
N LEU A 7 30.83 -7.61 17.62
CA LEU A 7 30.95 -7.18 16.23
C LEU A 7 30.17 -8.09 15.26
N VAL A 8 30.28 -9.41 15.42
CA VAL A 8 29.54 -10.38 14.58
C VAL A 8 28.03 -10.26 14.81
N PHE A 9 27.61 -10.07 16.07
CA PHE A 9 26.20 -9.89 16.42
C PHE A 9 25.61 -8.64 15.75
N TRP A 10 26.28 -7.49 15.86
CA TRP A 10 25.82 -6.26 15.24
C TRP A 10 25.83 -6.33 13.71
N ALA A 11 26.85 -6.95 13.12
CA ALA A 11 26.92 -7.17 11.67
C ALA A 11 25.74 -8.03 11.18
N GLY A 12 25.43 -9.12 11.89
CA GLY A 12 24.27 -9.96 11.59
C GLY A 12 22.95 -9.19 11.70
N LEU A 13 22.79 -8.39 12.76
CA LEU A 13 21.61 -7.55 12.96
C LEU A 13 21.43 -6.53 11.84
N THR A 14 22.52 -5.89 11.38
CA THR A 14 22.45 -4.91 10.29
C THR A 14 22.04 -5.57 8.98
N VAL A 15 22.62 -6.73 8.67
CA VAL A 15 22.25 -7.50 7.46
C VAL A 15 20.78 -7.89 7.51
N LEU A 16 20.29 -8.37 8.66
CA LEU A 16 18.88 -8.74 8.82
C LEU A 16 17.95 -7.52 8.61
N ALA A 17 18.27 -6.37 9.21
CA ALA A 17 17.50 -5.15 9.08
C ALA A 17 17.47 -4.62 7.64
N VAL A 18 18.62 -4.62 6.96
CA VAL A 18 18.70 -4.22 5.54
C VAL A 18 17.90 -5.18 4.66
N THR A 19 18.00 -6.48 4.88
CA THR A 19 17.29 -7.49 4.08
C THR A 19 15.77 -7.37 4.27
N ALA A 20 15.31 -7.19 5.51
CA ALA A 20 13.90 -6.95 5.82
C ALA A 20 13.38 -5.64 5.19
N GLY A 21 14.17 -4.56 5.28
CA GLY A 21 13.83 -3.27 4.68
C GLY A 21 13.75 -3.31 3.15
N VAL A 22 14.69 -3.99 2.49
CA VAL A 22 14.70 -4.16 1.02
C VAL A 22 13.51 -5.02 0.59
N SER A 23 13.22 -6.12 1.29
CA SER A 23 12.06 -6.98 1.01
C SER A 23 10.74 -6.22 1.14
N LEU A 24 10.59 -5.42 2.20
CA LEU A 24 9.41 -4.59 2.40
C LEU A 24 9.29 -3.50 1.31
N ARG A 25 10.40 -2.85 0.96
CA ARG A 25 10.43 -1.83 -0.09
C ARG A 25 10.12 -2.39 -1.48
N MET A 26 10.57 -3.62 -1.78
CA MET A 26 10.22 -4.31 -3.03
C MET A 26 8.72 -4.66 -3.05
N ARG A 27 8.19 -5.22 -1.96
CA ARG A 27 6.74 -5.48 -1.83
C ARG A 27 5.90 -4.22 -1.97
N LEU A 28 6.34 -3.10 -1.41
CA LEU A 28 5.66 -1.81 -1.56
C LEU A 28 5.75 -1.31 -3.01
N ARG A 29 6.91 -1.45 -3.66
CA ARG A 29 7.08 -1.03 -5.05
C ARG A 29 6.20 -1.85 -6.01
N ASP A 30 6.05 -3.14 -5.78
CA ASP A 30 5.21 -3.98 -6.62
C ASP A 30 3.71 -3.73 -6.37
N ARG A 31 3.32 -3.37 -5.14
CA ARG A 31 1.92 -3.00 -4.82
C ARG A 31 1.56 -1.61 -5.31
N VAL A 32 2.40 -0.61 -5.07
CA VAL A 32 2.15 0.81 -5.43
C VAL A 32 2.44 1.07 -6.91
N GLY A 33 3.45 0.41 -7.48
CA GLY A 33 3.80 0.57 -8.90
C GLY A 33 2.79 -0.07 -9.86
N LYS A 34 1.97 -1.00 -9.38
CA LYS A 34 0.88 -1.62 -10.16
C LYS A 34 -0.46 -0.89 -10.01
N SER A 35 -0.61 -0.03 -9.01
CA SER A 35 -1.90 0.57 -8.63
C SER A 35 -2.04 2.05 -8.94
N MET A 36 -1.08 2.69 -9.64
CA MET A 36 -1.28 4.04 -10.13
C MET A 36 -1.83 3.98 -11.54
N PRO A 37 -3.16 4.12 -11.73
CA PRO A 37 -3.71 4.31 -13.06
C PRO A 37 -3.02 5.51 -13.69
N ILE A 38 -2.34 5.29 -14.81
CA ILE A 38 -1.71 6.36 -15.58
C ILE A 38 -2.86 7.06 -16.32
N VAL A 39 -3.39 8.11 -15.70
CA VAL A 39 -4.45 8.94 -16.31
C VAL A 39 -3.77 9.91 -17.27
N ASN A 40 -4.06 9.78 -18.57
CA ASN A 40 -3.56 10.73 -19.57
C ASN A 40 -4.53 11.90 -19.73
N ASP A 41 -4.08 13.01 -20.33
CA ASP A 41 -4.90 14.22 -20.50
C ASP A 41 -6.21 13.95 -21.27
N ALA A 42 -6.21 12.98 -22.19
CA ALA A 42 -7.41 12.54 -22.91
C ALA A 42 -8.44 11.85 -21.99
N ASP A 43 -7.99 11.16 -20.95
CA ASP A 43 -8.85 10.51 -19.95
C ASP A 43 -9.47 11.57 -19.02
N VAL A 44 -8.71 12.62 -18.70
CA VAL A 44 -9.20 13.78 -17.93
C VAL A 44 -10.31 14.51 -18.70
N GLU A 45 -10.12 14.75 -20.00
CA GLU A 45 -11.14 15.39 -20.85
C GLU A 45 -12.42 14.55 -20.92
N LYS A 46 -12.30 13.22 -20.96
CA LYS A 46 -13.45 12.30 -20.97
C LYS A 46 -14.20 12.29 -19.64
N ILE A 47 -13.51 12.37 -18.51
CA ILE A 47 -14.12 12.54 -17.17
C ILE A 47 -14.86 13.87 -17.08
N LEU A 48 -14.26 14.96 -17.55
CA LEU A 48 -14.90 16.28 -17.54
C LEU A 48 -16.15 16.32 -18.42
N ALA A 49 -16.13 15.62 -19.56
CA ALA A 49 -17.25 15.59 -20.50
C ALA A 49 -18.38 14.63 -20.08
N THR A 50 -18.04 13.45 -19.55
CA THR A 50 -19.00 12.34 -19.32
C THR A 50 -19.29 12.11 -17.84
N GLY A 51 -18.48 12.65 -16.94
CA GLY A 51 -18.56 12.41 -15.50
C GLY A 51 -18.06 11.04 -15.05
N ALA A 52 -17.62 10.19 -15.98
CA ALA A 52 -17.14 8.83 -15.70
C ALA A 52 -16.07 8.40 -16.71
N LEU A 53 -15.05 7.71 -16.22
CA LEU A 53 -14.04 7.02 -17.04
C LEU A 53 -14.28 5.53 -16.92
N ILE A 54 -14.72 4.90 -18.01
CA ILE A 54 -14.78 3.44 -18.10
C ILE A 54 -13.41 2.99 -18.56
N THR A 55 -12.62 2.47 -17.61
CA THR A 55 -11.36 1.76 -17.88
C THR A 55 -11.67 0.27 -18.02
N ASP A 56 -11.02 -0.40 -18.96
CA ASP A 56 -11.01 -1.86 -19.04
C ASP A 56 -10.18 -2.39 -17.85
N GLU A 57 -10.76 -2.43 -16.66
CA GLU A 57 -10.21 -3.19 -15.55
C GLU A 57 -10.31 -4.68 -15.92
N ASP A 58 -9.16 -5.35 -16.04
CA ASP A 58 -9.04 -6.77 -16.41
C ASP A 58 -9.74 -7.74 -15.43
N SER A 59 -10.32 -7.24 -14.33
CA SER A 59 -11.08 -8.04 -13.37
C SER A 59 -12.20 -7.20 -12.76
N PRO A 60 -13.44 -7.71 -12.72
CA PRO A 60 -14.52 -7.07 -11.99
C PRO A 60 -14.12 -6.80 -10.53
N LEU A 61 -14.46 -5.63 -10.00
CA LEU A 61 -14.28 -5.32 -8.58
C LEU A 61 -14.93 -6.40 -7.71
N ASP A 62 -14.18 -6.92 -6.75
CA ASP A 62 -14.64 -7.93 -5.80
C ASP A 62 -15.51 -7.26 -4.73
N ILE A 63 -16.82 -7.24 -4.99
CA ILE A 63 -17.82 -6.58 -4.13
C ILE A 63 -17.89 -7.25 -2.75
N GLU A 64 -17.64 -8.56 -2.67
CA GLU A 64 -17.66 -9.31 -1.41
C GLU A 64 -16.50 -8.89 -0.51
N GLN A 65 -15.30 -8.73 -1.08
CA GLN A 65 -14.14 -8.22 -0.34
C GLN A 65 -14.35 -6.77 0.14
N ILE A 66 -15.02 -5.94 -0.66
CA ILE A 66 -15.32 -4.54 -0.28
C ILE A 66 -16.26 -4.51 0.93
N ASP A 67 -17.34 -5.30 0.90
CA ASP A 67 -18.32 -5.38 2.00
C ASP A 67 -17.68 -5.86 3.32
N ASP A 68 -16.82 -6.88 3.23
CA ASP A 68 -16.07 -7.40 4.38
C ASP A 68 -15.13 -6.36 5.00
N GLU A 69 -14.38 -5.62 4.18
CA GLU A 69 -13.47 -4.56 4.66
C GLU A 69 -14.24 -3.34 5.18
N GLU A 70 -15.39 -2.99 4.59
CA GLU A 70 -16.27 -1.95 5.13
C GLU A 70 -16.81 -2.34 6.51
N HIS A 71 -17.32 -3.56 6.66
CA HIS A 71 -17.81 -4.06 7.95
C HIS A 71 -16.70 -4.03 9.01
N LYS A 72 -15.49 -4.43 8.63
CA LYS A 72 -14.30 -4.38 9.49
C LYS A 72 -13.87 -2.95 9.82
N PHE A 73 -14.02 -2.00 8.91
CA PHE A 73 -13.72 -0.59 9.14
C PHE A 73 -14.71 0.02 10.14
N TRP A 74 -16.00 -0.23 9.97
CA TRP A 74 -17.06 0.32 10.83
C TRP A 74 -17.17 -0.37 12.20
N SER A 75 -16.67 -1.59 12.34
CA SER A 75 -16.62 -2.29 13.63
C SER A 75 -15.45 -1.86 14.52
N GLN A 76 -14.52 -1.05 14.02
CA GLN A 76 -13.41 -0.53 14.82
C GLN A 76 -13.86 0.66 15.69
N THR A 77 -13.16 0.84 16.80
CA THR A 77 -13.31 2.04 17.64
C THR A 77 -12.58 3.18 16.98
N TRP A 78 -13.30 4.27 16.75
CA TRP A 78 -12.77 5.52 16.20
C TRP A 78 -12.62 6.53 17.31
N ASP A 79 -11.52 7.29 17.29
CA ASP A 79 -11.34 8.42 18.19
C ASP A 79 -12.41 9.48 17.88
N GLU A 80 -12.92 10.13 18.92
CA GLU A 80 -13.84 11.25 18.74
C GLU A 80 -13.10 12.41 18.08
N PRO A 81 -13.76 13.15 17.17
CA PRO A 81 -13.16 14.30 16.54
C PRO A 81 -12.81 15.37 17.59
N ASP A 82 -11.63 15.97 17.45
CA ASP A 82 -11.17 17.03 18.36
C ASP A 82 -12.14 18.22 18.36
N GLU A 83 -12.47 18.72 19.55
CA GLU A 83 -13.19 19.98 19.71
C GLU A 83 -12.26 21.16 19.35
N TRP A 84 -12.72 21.98 18.41
CA TRP A 84 -11.97 23.04 17.72
C TRP A 84 -11.98 24.35 18.51
#